data_AF-A0A1G2THB9-F1
#
_entry.id   AF-A0A1G2THB9-F1
#
_cell.length_a   1.000
_cell.length_b   1.000
_cell.length_c   1.000
_cell.angle_alpha   90.00
_cell.angle_beta   90.00
_cell.angle_gamma   90.00
#
_symmetry.space_group_name_H-M   'P 1'
#
loop_
_entity.id
_entity.type
_entity.pdbx_description
1 polymer ?
#
loop_
_entity_poly.entity_id
_entity_poly.type
_entity_poly.pdbx_seq_one_letter_code
_entity_poly.pdbx_strand_id
1 'polypeptide(L)'
;MQVLTVNRRTLPDERKAITHKFDIAGHEGYIIVDLFEDGQPGEIFLTIAKEEPMISGFANAFAQAISCALQYGVPLQVLVDKFRHTRFEPSGVTKNPEIRFASIVDYVFRWLELKFLLPTRENVSPIPVPSLNLDSPPCSTCGAIMIRSGDMWKCLNCDSTTSA
;
A
#
# COMPACT_ATOMS: atom_id res chain seq x y z
N MET A 1 2.60 -34.92 16.64
CA MET A 1 2.48 -33.78 15.72
C MET A 1 1.45 -32.84 16.31
N GLN A 2 1.86 -31.76 17.00
CA GLN A 2 0.93 -30.77 17.53
C GLN A 2 0.43 -29.93 16.35
N VAL A 3 -0.88 -29.99 16.10
CA VAL A 3 -1.54 -29.08 15.15
C VAL A 3 -1.58 -27.72 15.84
N LEU A 4 -0.79 -26.76 15.37
CA LEU A 4 -0.93 -25.37 15.80
C LEU A 4 -2.30 -24.88 15.31
N THR A 5 -3.29 -24.87 16.18
CA THR A 5 -4.62 -24.33 15.87
C THR A 5 -4.51 -22.82 15.80
N VAL A 6 -4.40 -22.28 14.58
CA VAL A 6 -4.51 -20.83 14.35
C VAL A 6 -5.97 -20.46 14.63
N ASN A 7 -6.20 -19.73 15.72
CA ASN A 7 -7.53 -19.26 16.06
C ASN A 7 -7.90 -18.07 15.16
N ARG A 8 -9.06 -18.17 14.52
CA ARG A 8 -9.64 -17.09 13.73
C ARG A 8 -9.87 -15.86 14.64
N ARG A 9 -9.32 -14.71 14.26
CA ARG A 9 -9.64 -13.41 14.88
C ARG A 9 -10.99 -12.95 14.34
N THR A 10 -12.03 -13.01 15.17
CA THR A 10 -13.37 -12.52 14.82
C THR A 10 -13.43 -11.00 14.93
N LEU A 11 -14.21 -10.37 14.07
CA LEU A 11 -14.54 -8.95 14.20
C LEU A 11 -15.74 -8.79 15.15
N PRO A 12 -15.83 -7.67 15.89
CA PRO A 12 -17.00 -7.37 16.71
C PRO A 12 -18.25 -7.13 15.86
N ASP A 13 -19.43 -7.24 16.49
CA ASP A 13 -20.73 -7.02 15.84
C ASP A 13 -20.87 -5.58 15.33
N GLU A 14 -20.40 -4.60 16.12
CA GLU A 14 -20.29 -3.20 15.73
C GLU A 14 -18.83 -2.83 15.45
N ARG A 15 -18.56 -2.26 14.28
CA ARG A 15 -17.20 -1.96 13.82
C ARG A 15 -17.13 -0.80 12.86
N LYS A 16 -15.93 -0.26 12.70
CA LYS A 16 -15.65 0.78 11.70
C LYS A 16 -15.43 0.14 10.34
N ALA A 17 -16.04 0.72 9.31
CA ALA A 17 -15.85 0.31 7.93
C ALA A 17 -15.42 1.50 7.06
N ILE A 18 -14.57 1.24 6.07
CA ILE A 18 -14.19 2.20 5.04
C ILE A 18 -14.82 1.75 3.72
N THR A 19 -15.62 2.62 3.12
CA THR A 19 -16.18 2.38 1.79
C THR A 19 -15.45 3.24 0.76
N HIS A 20 -14.99 2.62 -0.32
CA HIS A 20 -14.33 3.29 -1.45
C HIS A 20 -14.99 2.93 -2.75
N LYS A 21 -15.51 3.93 -3.46
CA LYS A 21 -16.03 3.77 -4.82
C LYS A 21 -14.87 3.79 -5.82
N PHE A 22 -14.86 2.85 -6.76
CA PHE A 22 -13.93 2.83 -7.87
C PHE A 22 -14.65 2.73 -9.22
N ASP A 23 -13.91 3.04 -10.27
CA ASP A 23 -14.32 2.95 -11.67
C ASP A 23 -13.09 2.49 -12.45
N ILE A 24 -13.22 1.36 -13.16
CA ILE A 24 -12.17 0.79 -14.01
C ILE A 24 -12.80 0.57 -15.37
N ALA A 25 -12.34 1.28 -16.41
CA ALA A 25 -12.90 1.18 -17.76
C ALA A 25 -14.43 1.38 -17.85
N GLY A 26 -15.02 2.17 -16.94
CA GLY A 26 -16.48 2.38 -16.88
C GLY A 26 -17.24 1.33 -16.06
N HIS A 27 -16.55 0.31 -15.54
CA HIS A 27 -17.10 -0.63 -14.56
C HIS A 27 -17.00 -0.02 -13.16
N GLU A 28 -18.13 0.39 -12.62
CA GLU A 28 -18.19 0.98 -11.28
C GLU A 28 -18.29 -0.11 -10.20
N GLY A 29 -17.58 0.07 -9.10
CA GLY A 29 -17.65 -0.84 -7.98
C GLY A 29 -17.35 -0.17 -6.64
N TYR A 30 -17.50 -0.94 -5.58
CA TYR A 30 -17.26 -0.54 -4.20
C TYR A 30 -16.36 -1.56 -3.52
N ILE A 31 -15.34 -1.05 -2.84
CA ILE A 31 -14.54 -1.78 -1.86
C ILE A 31 -15.07 -1.37 -0.49
N ILE A 32 -15.47 -2.33 0.32
CA ILE A 32 -15.83 -2.10 1.72
C ILE A 32 -14.81 -2.85 2.56
N VAL A 33 -14.17 -2.15 3.48
CA VAL A 33 -13.17 -2.73 4.38
C VAL A 33 -13.62 -2.56 5.80
N ASP A 34 -13.90 -3.67 6.48
CA ASP A 34 -14.19 -3.69 7.90
C ASP A 34 -12.88 -3.76 8.68
N LEU A 35 -12.77 -2.91 9.71
CA LEU A 35 -11.55 -2.76 10.49
C LEU A 35 -11.65 -3.52 11.81
N PHE A 36 -10.50 -4.02 12.24
CA PHE A 36 -10.29 -4.39 13.63
C PHE A 36 -10.20 -3.14 14.52
N GLU A 37 -10.22 -3.35 15.84
CA GLU A 37 -10.09 -2.28 16.84
C GLU A 37 -8.76 -1.51 16.75
N ASP A 38 -7.72 -2.15 16.23
CA ASP A 38 -6.40 -1.56 15.99
C ASP A 38 -6.33 -0.73 14.69
N GLY A 39 -7.43 -0.65 13.93
CA GLY A 39 -7.51 0.06 12.65
C GLY A 39 -6.96 -0.71 11.45
N GLN A 40 -6.48 -1.95 11.64
CA GLN A 40 -6.06 -2.81 10.54
C GLN A 40 -7.25 -3.42 9.80
N PRO A 41 -7.12 -3.72 8.49
CA PRO A 41 -8.18 -4.36 7.74
C PRO A 41 -8.41 -5.80 8.22
N GLY A 42 -9.67 -6.12 8.54
CA GLY A 42 -10.08 -7.45 8.98
C GLY A 42 -10.93 -8.21 7.96
N GLU A 43 -11.82 -7.53 7.25
CA GLU A 43 -12.58 -8.11 6.14
C GLU A 43 -12.62 -7.13 4.97
N ILE A 44 -12.66 -7.67 3.76
CA ILE A 44 -12.94 -6.91 2.54
C ILE A 44 -14.18 -7.48 1.85
N PHE A 45 -14.98 -6.59 1.28
CA PHE A 45 -16.09 -6.91 0.40
C PHE A 45 -15.92 -6.16 -0.91
N LEU A 46 -16.26 -6.84 -2.01
CA LEU A 46 -16.18 -6.29 -3.36
C LEU A 46 -17.54 -6.42 -4.02
N THR A 47 -18.09 -5.28 -4.41
CA THR A 47 -19.34 -5.20 -5.16
C THR A 47 -19.08 -4.47 -6.46
N ILE A 48 -19.43 -5.07 -7.59
CA ILE A 48 -19.26 -4.45 -8.90
C ILE A 48 -20.65 -4.25 -9.50
N ALA A 49 -20.97 -3.01 -9.87
CA ALA A 49 -22.25 -2.66 -10.43
C ALA A 49 -22.32 -3.06 -11.91
N LYS A 50 -23.46 -3.62 -12.31
CA LYS A 50 -23.80 -3.91 -13.71
C LYS A 50 -22.83 -4.87 -14.45
N GLU A 51 -22.14 -5.73 -13.71
CA GLU A 51 -21.31 -6.78 -14.30
C GLU A 51 -22.06 -8.09 -14.52
N GLU A 52 -21.43 -8.92 -15.34
CA GLU A 52 -21.86 -10.30 -15.57
C GLU A 52 -21.87 -11.10 -14.24
N PRO A 53 -22.79 -12.06 -14.07
CA PRO A 53 -22.88 -12.90 -12.88
C PRO A 53 -21.58 -13.64 -12.53
N MET A 54 -20.76 -13.94 -13.54
CA MET A 54 -19.47 -14.61 -13.34
C MET A 54 -18.46 -13.72 -12.62
N ILE A 55 -18.31 -12.46 -13.05
CA ILE A 55 -17.33 -11.52 -12.48
C ILE A 55 -17.74 -11.16 -11.05
N SER A 56 -19.02 -10.86 -10.83
CA SER A 56 -19.55 -10.56 -9.49
C SER A 56 -19.44 -11.76 -8.54
N GLY A 57 -19.75 -12.97 -9.00
CA GLY A 57 -19.59 -14.20 -8.22
C GLY A 57 -18.14 -14.47 -7.85
N PHE A 58 -17.22 -14.32 -8.81
CA PHE A 58 -15.79 -14.46 -8.56
C PHE A 58 -15.27 -13.40 -7.59
N ALA A 59 -15.63 -12.13 -7.76
CA ALA A 59 -15.21 -11.05 -6.88
C ALA A 59 -15.67 -11.28 -5.43
N ASN A 60 -16.90 -11.76 -5.23
CA ASN A 60 -17.43 -12.08 -3.91
C ASN A 60 -16.68 -13.27 -3.27
N ALA A 61 -16.49 -14.37 -4.01
CA ALA A 61 -15.75 -15.53 -3.51
C ALA A 61 -14.29 -15.18 -3.19
N PHE A 62 -13.67 -14.36 -4.03
CA PHE A 62 -12.32 -13.85 -3.83
C PHE A 62 -12.24 -12.96 -2.58
N ALA A 63 -13.15 -12.01 -2.42
CA ALA A 63 -13.21 -11.14 -1.24
C ALA A 63 -13.37 -11.95 0.05
N GLN A 64 -14.23 -12.98 0.04
CA GLN A 64 -14.38 -13.89 1.18
C GLN A 64 -13.11 -14.67 1.50
N ALA A 65 -12.38 -15.15 0.49
CA ALA A 65 -11.10 -15.83 0.68
C ALA A 65 -10.05 -14.90 1.31
N ILE A 66 -9.98 -13.65 0.87
CA ILE A 66 -9.06 -12.65 1.44
C ILE A 66 -9.46 -12.27 2.87
N SER A 67 -10.75 -12.08 3.14
CA SER A 67 -11.28 -11.86 4.49
C SER A 67 -10.91 -13.00 5.44
N CYS A 68 -11.03 -14.25 4.96
CA CYS A 68 -10.56 -15.42 5.71
C CYS A 68 -9.06 -15.31 5.99
N ALA A 69 -8.23 -15.06 4.98
CA ALA A 69 -6.79 -14.92 5.15
C ALA A 69 -6.41 -13.86 6.20
N LEU A 70 -7.04 -12.69 6.16
CA LEU A 70 -6.80 -11.61 7.13
C LEU A 70 -7.19 -12.02 8.56
N GLN A 71 -8.32 -12.70 8.73
CA GLN A 71 -8.77 -13.18 10.04
C GLN A 71 -7.90 -14.29 10.63
N TYR A 72 -7.21 -15.07 9.79
CA TYR A 72 -6.20 -16.04 10.22
C TYR A 72 -4.79 -15.42 10.38
N GLY A 73 -4.69 -14.09 10.32
CA GLY A 73 -3.47 -13.35 10.64
C GLY A 73 -2.47 -13.25 9.49
N VAL A 74 -2.90 -13.49 8.24
CA VAL A 74 -2.04 -13.23 7.07
C VAL A 74 -1.78 -11.73 6.98
N PRO A 75 -0.50 -11.27 6.98
CA PRO A 75 -0.20 -9.85 6.91
C PRO A 75 -0.69 -9.24 5.59
N LEU A 76 -1.31 -8.06 5.67
CA LEU A 76 -1.82 -7.36 4.48
C LEU A 76 -0.73 -7.16 3.42
N GLN A 77 0.50 -6.84 3.84
CA GLN A 77 1.63 -6.65 2.92
C GLN A 77 1.89 -7.88 2.04
N VAL A 78 1.80 -9.09 2.61
CA VAL A 78 1.99 -10.34 1.85
C VAL A 78 0.93 -10.50 0.77
N LEU A 79 -0.32 -10.14 1.08
CA LEU A 79 -1.42 -10.19 0.11
C LEU A 79 -1.25 -9.11 -0.97
N VAL A 80 -0.88 -7.89 -0.57
CA VAL A 80 -0.60 -6.79 -1.50
C VAL A 80 0.50 -7.18 -2.48
N ASP A 81 1.64 -7.65 -1.99
CA ASP A 81 2.77 -8.05 -2.83
C ASP A 81 2.40 -9.19 -3.79
N LYS A 82 1.48 -10.07 -3.37
CA LYS A 82 1.02 -11.20 -4.19
C LYS A 82 0.09 -10.79 -5.32
N PHE A 83 -0.83 -9.86 -5.06
CA PHE A 83 -1.96 -9.58 -5.94
C PHE A 83 -1.85 -8.25 -6.70
N ARG A 84 -0.97 -7.35 -6.27
CA ARG A 84 -0.61 -6.17 -7.07
C ARG A 84 -0.06 -6.59 -8.43
N HIS A 85 -0.34 -5.78 -9.44
CA HIS A 85 0.02 -5.96 -10.85
C HIS A 85 -0.56 -7.22 -11.52
N THR A 86 -1.53 -7.88 -10.90
CA THR A 86 -2.29 -8.96 -11.55
C THR A 86 -3.11 -8.41 -12.72
N ARG A 87 -3.15 -9.14 -13.84
CA ARG A 87 -3.83 -8.70 -15.06
C ARG A 87 -4.87 -9.73 -15.48
N PHE A 88 -6.11 -9.28 -15.59
CA PHE A 88 -7.22 -9.99 -16.19
C PHE A 88 -8.31 -8.98 -16.55
N GLU A 89 -9.22 -9.38 -17.43
CA GLU A 89 -10.37 -8.57 -17.83
C GLU A 89 -11.49 -8.65 -16.79
N PRO A 90 -12.18 -7.54 -16.46
CA PRO A 90 -12.01 -6.21 -17.04
C PRO A 90 -10.77 -5.47 -16.51
N SER A 91 -10.05 -4.81 -17.42
CA SER A 91 -8.91 -3.97 -17.09
C SER A 91 -8.95 -2.64 -17.84
N GLY A 92 -8.42 -1.57 -17.24
CA GLY A 92 -8.36 -0.31 -17.95
C GLY A 92 -7.98 0.90 -17.12
N VAL A 93 -8.23 2.07 -17.70
CA VAL A 93 -7.99 3.36 -17.06
C VAL A 93 -8.96 3.55 -15.90
N THR A 94 -8.47 4.13 -14.81
CA THR A 94 -9.28 4.39 -13.62
C THR A 94 -9.38 5.88 -13.33
N LYS A 95 -10.36 6.27 -12.51
CA LYS A 95 -10.53 7.66 -12.04
C LYS A 95 -9.55 8.06 -10.92
N ASN A 96 -8.78 7.12 -10.38
CA ASN A 96 -7.82 7.39 -9.30
C ASN A 96 -6.47 7.84 -9.89
N PRO A 97 -5.97 9.05 -9.57
CA PRO A 97 -4.70 9.56 -10.12
C PRO A 97 -3.47 8.74 -9.72
N GLU A 98 -3.51 8.09 -8.55
CA GLU A 98 -2.42 7.22 -8.05
C GLU A 98 -2.43 5.84 -8.72
N ILE A 99 -3.60 5.41 -9.24
CA ILE A 99 -3.80 4.10 -9.87
C ILE A 99 -4.38 4.31 -11.27
N ARG A 100 -3.59 4.84 -12.20
CA ARG A 100 -4.11 5.23 -13.52
C ARG A 100 -4.62 4.08 -14.38
N PHE A 101 -4.05 2.88 -14.24
CA PHE A 101 -4.43 1.69 -15.00
C PHE A 101 -4.31 0.46 -14.10
N ALA A 102 -5.36 -0.37 -14.06
CA ALA A 102 -5.40 -1.59 -13.26
C ALA A 102 -6.51 -2.56 -13.72
N SER A 103 -6.39 -3.83 -13.33
CA SER A 103 -7.51 -4.77 -13.25
C SER A 103 -8.24 -4.59 -11.91
N ILE A 104 -9.39 -5.23 -11.71
CA ILE A 104 -10.16 -5.11 -10.45
C ILE A 104 -9.31 -5.50 -9.22
N VAL A 105 -8.68 -6.68 -9.24
CA VAL A 105 -7.90 -7.16 -8.07
C VAL A 105 -6.63 -6.32 -7.90
N ASP A 106 -5.92 -5.98 -8.99
CA ASP A 106 -4.77 -5.08 -8.91
C ASP A 106 -5.17 -3.74 -8.25
N TYR A 107 -6.28 -3.15 -8.70
CA TYR A 107 -6.78 -1.90 -8.15
C TYR A 107 -7.07 -2.02 -6.65
N VAL A 108 -7.76 -3.09 -6.24
CA VAL A 108 -8.11 -3.32 -4.83
C VAL A 108 -6.85 -3.36 -3.97
N PHE A 109 -5.85 -4.15 -4.34
CA PHE A 109 -4.64 -4.28 -3.52
C PHE A 109 -3.73 -3.06 -3.57
N ARG A 110 -3.61 -2.38 -4.71
CA ARG A 110 -2.90 -1.10 -4.77
C ARG A 110 -3.61 -0.03 -3.95
N TRP A 111 -4.94 -0.02 -3.93
CA TRP A 111 -5.68 0.90 -3.08
C TRP A 111 -5.52 0.57 -1.59
N LEU A 112 -5.56 -0.72 -1.22
CA LEU A 112 -5.27 -1.16 0.16
C LEU A 112 -3.84 -0.79 0.59
N GLU A 113 -2.85 -0.95 -0.30
CA GLU A 113 -1.46 -0.52 -0.06
C GLU A 113 -1.38 0.98 0.24
N LEU A 114 -1.97 1.80 -0.63
CA LEU A 114 -2.04 3.25 -0.47
C LEU A 114 -2.74 3.67 0.83
N LYS A 115 -3.77 2.92 1.24
CA LYS A 115 -4.63 3.27 2.37
C LYS A 115 -4.08 2.82 3.73
N PHE A 116 -3.42 1.67 3.80
CA PHE A 116 -3.05 1.02 5.07
C PHE A 116 -1.55 0.79 5.27
N LEU A 117 -0.75 0.72 4.20
CA LEU A 117 0.67 0.39 4.30
C LEU A 117 1.59 1.59 4.06
N LEU A 118 1.16 2.54 3.23
CA LEU A 118 1.93 3.77 3.05
C LEU A 118 1.75 4.69 4.27
N PRO A 119 2.83 5.35 4.73
CA PRO A 119 2.71 6.36 5.76
C PRO A 119 1.79 7.47 5.22
N THR A 120 0.59 7.57 5.80
CA THR A 120 -0.29 8.71 5.57
C THR A 120 0.53 9.97 5.79
N ARG A 121 0.47 10.94 4.86
CA ARG A 121 1.25 12.19 4.93
C ARG A 121 1.08 12.98 6.24
N GLU A 122 0.09 12.62 7.07
CA GLU A 122 -0.12 13.14 8.42
C GLU A 122 0.87 12.63 9.48
N ASN A 123 1.64 11.57 9.19
CA ASN A 123 2.68 11.00 10.07
C ASN A 123 4.09 11.10 9.47
N VAL A 124 4.33 12.06 8.57
CA VAL A 124 5.69 12.50 8.28
C VAL A 124 5.97 13.62 9.27
N SER A 125 6.56 13.28 10.41
CA SER A 125 7.31 14.29 11.16
C SER A 125 8.27 14.92 10.16
N PRO A 126 8.32 16.26 10.04
CA PRO A 126 9.25 16.89 9.12
C PRO A 126 10.61 16.33 9.45
N ILE A 127 11.16 15.54 8.53
CA ILE A 127 12.56 15.15 8.57
C ILE A 127 13.25 16.50 8.67
N PRO A 128 14.08 16.75 9.71
CA PRO A 128 14.93 17.92 9.72
C PRO A 128 15.76 17.77 8.45
N VAL A 129 15.36 18.46 7.37
CA VAL A 129 16.23 18.67 6.24
C VAL A 129 17.43 19.33 6.88
N PRO A 130 18.60 18.65 6.92
CA PRO A 130 19.81 19.30 7.41
C PRO A 130 19.89 20.55 6.56
N SER A 131 19.91 21.72 7.21
CA SER A 131 20.04 23.01 6.54
C SER A 131 21.08 22.82 5.46
N LEU A 132 20.64 22.82 4.20
CA LEU A 132 21.54 22.64 3.07
C LEU A 132 22.46 23.86 3.15
N ASN A 133 23.64 23.66 3.74
CA ASN A 133 24.66 24.68 3.76
C ASN A 133 24.93 24.95 2.28
N LEU A 134 24.61 26.17 1.84
CA LEU A 134 24.59 26.57 0.44
C LEU A 134 25.94 26.33 -0.27
N ASP A 135 26.99 26.16 0.52
CA ASP A 135 28.38 25.96 0.09
C ASP A 135 28.84 24.49 0.08
N SER A 136 27.96 23.52 0.33
CA SER A 136 28.33 22.09 0.27
C SER A 136 28.58 21.64 -1.19
N PRO A 137 29.82 21.31 -1.59
CA PRO A 137 30.08 20.83 -2.93
C PRO A 137 29.55 19.40 -3.13
N PRO A 138 29.22 19.02 -4.38
CA PRO A 138 28.97 17.62 -4.71
C PRO A 138 30.26 16.81 -4.68
N CYS A 139 30.17 15.56 -4.26
CA CYS A 139 31.28 14.62 -4.26
C CYS A 139 31.76 14.31 -5.69
N SER A 140 33.06 14.41 -5.93
CA SER A 140 33.69 14.11 -7.24
C SER A 140 33.64 12.63 -7.63
N THR A 141 33.40 11.73 -6.67
CA THR A 141 33.36 10.28 -6.90
C THR A 141 31.94 9.76 -7.17
N CYS A 142 30.92 10.28 -6.47
CA CYS A 142 29.56 9.74 -6.55
C CYS A 142 28.44 10.79 -6.70
N GLY A 143 28.76 12.09 -6.72
CA GLY A 143 27.79 13.17 -6.91
C GLY A 143 26.92 13.50 -5.68
N ALA A 144 27.05 12.77 -4.57
CA ALA A 144 26.33 13.09 -3.34
C ALA A 144 26.81 14.42 -2.71
N ILE A 145 25.90 15.21 -2.16
CA ILE A 145 26.24 16.44 -1.41
C ILE A 145 27.09 16.08 -0.19
N MET A 146 28.23 16.76 -0.02
CA MET A 146 29.16 16.50 1.07
C MET A 146 28.77 17.27 2.36
N ILE A 147 29.15 16.73 3.52
CA ILE A 147 28.87 17.31 4.83
C ILE A 147 30.18 17.82 5.44
N ARG A 148 30.13 18.98 6.11
CA ARG A 148 31.31 19.59 6.73
C ARG A 148 31.74 18.81 7.98
N SER A 149 33.01 18.42 8.02
CA SER A 149 33.68 17.76 9.13
C SER A 149 34.97 18.54 9.45
N GLY A 150 34.83 19.66 10.17
CA GLY A 150 35.91 20.61 10.41
C GLY A 150 36.28 21.42 9.17
N ASP A 151 37.55 21.34 8.77
CA ASP A 151 38.13 22.00 7.59
C ASP A 151 38.06 21.14 6.30
N MET A 152 37.29 20.05 6.36
CA MET A 152 37.11 19.13 5.25
C MET A 152 35.62 18.86 5.01
N TRP A 153 35.27 18.65 3.76
CA TRP A 153 34.04 18.02 3.33
C TRP A 153 34.21 16.51 3.35
N LYS A 154 33.26 15.78 3.93
CA LYS A 154 33.21 14.32 3.91
C LYS A 154 31.94 13.84 3.20
N CYS A 155 32.08 12.88 2.29
CA CYS A 155 30.95 12.20 1.67
C CYS A 155 30.49 11.03 2.53
N LEU A 156 29.21 10.99 2.93
CA LEU A 156 28.65 9.85 3.68
C LEU A 156 28.34 8.62 2.80
N ASN A 157 28.36 8.77 1.48
CA ASN A 157 28.00 7.71 0.55
C ASN A 157 29.23 6.89 0.06
N CYS A 158 30.40 7.51 -0.02
CA CYS A 158 31.63 6.85 -0.51
C CYS A 158 32.89 7.18 0.30
N ASP A 159 32.74 7.82 1.46
CA ASP A 159 33.83 8.22 2.38
C ASP A 159 34.93 9.11 1.80
N SER A 160 34.78 9.62 0.57
CA SER A 160 35.71 10.59 0.00
C SER A 160 35.71 11.90 0.78
N THR A 161 36.88 12.54 0.86
CA THR A 161 37.06 13.81 1.54
C THR A 161 37.72 14.85 0.65
N THR A 162 37.26 16.09 0.73
CA THR A 162 37.81 17.24 0.00
C THR A 162 38.06 18.36 1.01
N SER A 163 39.09 19.18 0.83
CA SER A 163 39.29 20.37 1.66
C SER A 163 38.10 21.34 1.53
N ALA A 164 37.72 21.98 2.63
CA ALA A 164 36.60 22.91 2.66
C ALA A 164 36.84 24.23 1.94
#